data_AF-A0A6A4QEV2-F1
#
_entry.id   AF-A0A6A4QEV2-F1
#
_cell.length_a   1.000
_cell.length_b   1.000
_cell.length_c   1.000
_cell.angle_alpha   90.00
_cell.angle_beta   90.00
_cell.angle_gamma   90.00
#
_symmetry.space_group_name_H-M   'P 1'
#
loop_
_entity.id
_entity.type
_entity.pdbx_description
1 polymer ?
#
loop_
_entity_poly.entity_id
_entity_poly.type
_entity_poly.pdbx_seq_one_letter_code
_entity_poly.pdbx_strand_id
1 'polypeptide(L)'
;MFCSKVGAVPWRKLVEAKKYLSLHENVMKWDDSACIEAFDNAKKRFSASIKGIPCTISLPNPDIYINDIHWNSIVDDELIMELESETNVPIDEGVVILDPSILYNQTFGCI
;
A
#
# COMPACT_ATOMS: atom_id res chain seq x y z
N MET A 1 21.63 8.19 2.71
CA MET A 1 21.81 7.21 3.80
C MET A 1 20.58 7.20 4.70
N PHE A 2 19.40 6.91 4.14
CA PHE A 2 18.13 6.82 4.88
C PHE A 2 17.65 5.37 4.86
N CYS A 3 17.53 4.79 3.65
CA CYS A 3 17.08 3.41 3.45
C CYS A 3 17.88 2.39 4.27
N SER A 4 19.20 2.57 4.41
CA SER A 4 20.05 1.64 5.16
C SER A 4 20.05 1.85 6.67
N LYS A 5 19.79 3.07 7.15
CA LYS A 5 19.89 3.44 8.58
C LYS A 5 18.54 3.44 9.30
N VAL A 6 17.50 3.91 8.61
CA VAL A 6 16.14 4.03 9.15
C VAL A 6 15.26 2.90 8.64
N GLY A 7 15.39 2.56 7.35
CA GLY A 7 14.61 1.46 6.76
C GLY A 7 15.22 0.08 6.93
N ALA A 8 16.43 -0.03 7.50
CA ALA A 8 17.21 -1.28 7.58
C ALA A 8 17.34 -2.03 6.23
N VAL A 9 17.24 -1.34 5.09
CA VAL A 9 17.33 -1.93 3.75
C VAL A 9 18.76 -1.80 3.21
N PRO A 10 19.48 -2.91 2.96
CA PRO A 10 20.80 -2.86 2.35
C PRO A 10 20.74 -2.26 0.95
N TRP A 11 21.73 -1.44 0.60
CA TRP A 11 21.81 -0.80 -0.72
C TRP A 11 21.79 -1.82 -1.87
N ARG A 12 22.49 -2.95 -1.69
CA ARG A 12 22.52 -4.04 -2.68
C ARG A 12 21.13 -4.57 -3.01
N LYS A 13 20.29 -4.77 -1.98
CA LYS A 13 18.91 -5.27 -2.13
C LYS A 13 18.06 -4.29 -2.95
N LEU A 14 18.26 -2.99 -2.75
CA LEU A 14 17.54 -1.94 -3.47
C LEU A 14 17.94 -1.88 -4.96
N VAL A 15 19.24 -2.01 -5.24
CA VAL A 15 19.77 -2.08 -6.63
C VAL A 15 19.29 -3.33 -7.35
N GLU A 16 19.27 -4.48 -6.68
CA GLU A 16 18.76 -5.74 -7.24
C GLU A 16 17.27 -5.66 -7.53
N ALA A 17 16.46 -5.18 -6.57
CA ALA A 17 15.02 -5.00 -6.76
C ALA A 17 14.70 -4.07 -7.95
N LYS A 18 15.51 -3.02 -8.15
CA LYS A 18 15.35 -2.10 -9.29
C LYS A 18 15.46 -2.81 -10.66
N LYS A 19 16.19 -3.93 -10.77
CA LYS A 19 16.28 -4.69 -12.02
C LYS A 19 14.95 -5.34 -12.42
N TYR A 20 14.10 -5.64 -11.45
CA TYR A 20 12.78 -6.25 -11.66
C TYR A 20 11.68 -5.21 -11.85
N LEU A 21 11.98 -3.93 -11.60
CA LEU A 21 10.99 -2.86 -11.76
C LEU A 21 10.49 -2.73 -13.22
N SER A 22 11.33 -3.09 -14.19
CA SER A 22 10.94 -3.12 -15.61
C SER A 22 9.88 -4.16 -15.94
N LEU A 23 9.66 -5.16 -15.08
CA LEU A 23 8.58 -6.15 -15.24
C LEU A 23 7.20 -5.56 -14.91
N HIS A 24 7.17 -4.42 -14.21
CA HIS A 24 5.95 -3.76 -13.77
C HIS A 24 5.93 -2.32 -14.31
N GLU A 25 5.70 -2.19 -15.62
CA GLU A 25 5.70 -0.89 -16.31
C GLU A 25 4.75 0.12 -15.66
N ASN A 26 3.58 -0.33 -15.18
CA ASN A 26 2.62 0.51 -14.46
C ASN A 26 3.20 1.11 -13.18
N VAL A 27 4.05 0.38 -12.47
CA VAL A 27 4.73 0.87 -11.26
C VAL A 27 5.85 1.84 -11.64
N MET A 28 6.59 1.53 -12.71
CA MET A 28 7.67 2.39 -13.21
C MET A 28 7.16 3.75 -13.74
N LYS A 29 5.97 3.76 -14.35
CA LYS A 29 5.33 4.94 -14.93
C LYS A 29 4.25 5.54 -14.03
N TRP A 30 4.16 5.11 -12.78
CA TRP A 30 3.15 5.63 -11.86
C TRP A 30 3.35 7.13 -11.68
N ASP A 31 2.31 7.90 -11.98
CA ASP A 31 2.21 9.31 -11.63
C ASP A 31 2.14 9.49 -10.10
N ASP A 32 3.21 10.03 -9.52
CA ASP A 32 3.36 10.32 -8.10
C ASP A 32 3.07 11.79 -7.74
N SER A 33 2.45 12.54 -8.66
CA SER A 33 2.12 13.97 -8.47
C SER A 33 1.33 14.24 -7.18
N ALA A 34 0.40 13.35 -6.82
CA ALA A 34 -0.36 13.45 -5.57
C ALA A 34 0.54 13.37 -4.32
N CYS A 35 1.57 12.52 -4.33
CA CYS A 35 2.54 12.41 -3.25
C CYS A 35 3.39 13.69 -3.14
N ILE A 36 3.81 14.24 -4.28
CA ILE A 36 4.56 15.51 -4.33
C ILE A 36 3.73 16.64 -3.73
N GLU A 37 2.47 16.77 -4.14
CA GLU A 37 1.56 17.79 -3.62
C GLU A 37 1.36 17.65 -2.10
N ALA A 38 1.09 16.43 -1.62
CA ALA A 38 0.89 16.15 -0.22
C ALA A 38 2.13 16.51 0.62
N PHE A 39 3.33 16.18 0.12
CA PHE A 39 4.59 16.50 0.79
C PHE A 39 4.88 18.00 0.82
N ASP A 40 4.63 18.71 -0.28
CA ASP A 40 4.79 20.15 -0.36
C ASP A 40 3.82 20.89 0.57
N ASN A 41 2.57 20.45 0.60
CA ASN A 41 1.56 20.96 1.53
C ASN A 41 1.96 20.72 2.99
N ALA A 42 2.53 19.55 3.31
CA ALA A 42 3.05 19.26 4.65
C ALA A 42 4.22 20.18 5.04
N LYS A 43 5.18 20.40 4.14
CA LYS A 43 6.30 21.34 4.38
C LYS A 43 5.81 22.76 4.63
N LYS A 44 4.85 23.24 3.83
CA LYS A 44 4.26 24.58 3.98
C LYS A 44 3.57 24.72 5.34
N ARG A 45 2.76 23.73 5.76
CA ARG A 45 2.13 23.69 7.08
C ARG A 45 3.16 23.72 8.22
N PHE A 46 4.19 22.88 8.13
CA PHE A 46 5.26 22.83 9.12
C PHE A 46 6.02 24.17 9.21
N SER A 47 6.37 24.76 8.07
CA SER A 47 7.03 26.07 8.02
C SER A 47 6.17 27.18 8.62
N ALA A 48 4.87 27.18 8.34
CA ALA A 48 3.92 28.13 8.91
C ALA A 48 3.84 27.99 10.44
N SER A 49 3.78 26.74 10.94
CA SER A 49 3.80 26.43 12.37
C SER A 49 5.05 26.97 13.07
N ILE A 50 6.24 26.78 12.49
CA ILE A 50 7.51 27.28 13.05
C ILE A 50 7.51 28.81 13.12
N LYS A 51 6.94 29.47 12.11
CA LYS A 51 6.90 30.93 12.02
C LYS A 51 5.75 31.57 12.81
N GLY A 52 4.86 30.75 13.40
CA GLY A 52 3.67 31.23 14.09
C GLY A 52 2.65 31.94 13.19
N ILE A 53 2.66 31.65 11.88
CA ILE A 53 1.72 32.25 10.92
C ILE A 53 0.57 31.28 10.63
N PRO A 54 -0.65 31.78 10.39
CA PRO A 54 -1.78 30.95 9.96
C PRO A 54 -1.46 30.22 8.65
N CYS A 55 -1.81 28.93 8.57
CA CYS A 55 -1.74 28.17 7.34
C CYS A 55 -3.15 28.02 6.75
N THR A 56 -3.31 28.36 5.47
CA THR A 56 -4.59 28.23 4.74
C THR A 56 -4.78 26.87 4.09
N ILE A 57 -3.75 26.01 4.12
CA ILE A 57 -3.79 24.67 3.54
C ILE A 57 -4.49 23.74 4.53
N SER A 58 -5.64 23.20 4.14
CA SER A 58 -6.39 22.23 4.93
C SER A 58 -5.61 20.92 5.08
N LEU A 59 -5.99 20.15 6.10
CA LEU A 59 -5.53 18.77 6.20
C LEU A 59 -6.19 17.94 5.09
N PRO A 60 -5.48 16.96 4.50
CA PRO A 60 -6.09 16.00 3.60
C PRO A 60 -7.18 15.22 4.34
N ASN A 61 -8.25 14.87 3.65
CA ASN A 61 -9.28 13.99 4.21
C ASN A 61 -8.65 12.60 4.48
N PRO A 62 -8.63 12.12 5.73
CA PRO A 62 -8.06 10.81 6.06
C PRO A 62 -8.83 9.65 5.39
N ASP A 63 -10.11 9.87 5.04
CA ASP A 63 -11.00 8.84 4.57
C ASP A 63 -11.17 8.87 3.03
N ILE A 64 -10.41 9.70 2.31
CA ILE A 64 -10.57 9.89 0.84
C ILE A 64 -10.37 8.60 0.02
N TYR A 65 -9.64 7.62 0.57
CA TYR A 65 -9.40 6.32 -0.05
C TYR A 65 -10.13 5.17 0.67
N ILE A 66 -10.91 5.47 1.71
CA ILE A 66 -11.77 4.48 2.34
C ILE A 66 -12.99 4.35 1.44
N ASN A 67 -13.22 3.14 0.92
CA ASN A 67 -14.43 2.87 0.16
C ASN A 67 -15.64 3.03 1.09
N ASP A 68 -16.68 3.68 0.59
CA ASP A 68 -17.97 3.72 1.27
C ASP A 68 -18.60 2.33 1.23
N ILE A 69 -18.47 1.58 2.34
CA ILE A 69 -19.05 0.25 2.46
C ILE A 69 -20.53 0.40 2.86
N HIS A 70 -21.41 0.04 1.95
CA HIS A 70 -22.83 -0.12 2.25
C HIS A 70 -23.06 -1.46 2.95
N TRP A 71 -23.00 -1.48 4.29
CA TRP A 71 -23.22 -2.69 5.10
C TRP A 71 -24.55 -3.41 4.86
N ASN A 72 -25.54 -2.70 4.29
CA ASN A 72 -26.87 -3.23 3.98
C ASN A 72 -27.08 -3.48 2.47
N SER A 73 -26.01 -3.53 1.67
CA SER A 73 -26.15 -3.87 0.25
C SER A 73 -26.65 -5.31 0.13
N ILE A 74 -27.68 -5.52 -0.69
CA ILE A 74 -28.08 -6.86 -1.12
C ILE A 74 -26.96 -7.35 -2.04
N VAL A 75 -26.27 -8.40 -1.60
CA VAL A 75 -25.25 -9.07 -2.42
C VAL A 75 -25.99 -9.90 -3.46
N ASP A 76 -25.53 -9.84 -4.71
CA ASP A 76 -26.05 -10.69 -5.77
C ASP A 76 -25.67 -12.15 -5.49
N ASP A 77 -26.67 -13.03 -5.41
CA ASP A 77 -26.48 -14.46 -5.15
C ASP A 77 -25.60 -15.12 -6.23
N GLU A 78 -25.60 -14.58 -7.46
CA GLU A 78 -24.76 -15.06 -8.56
C GLU A 78 -23.26 -14.78 -8.30
N LEU A 79 -22.93 -13.62 -7.72
CA LEU A 79 -21.55 -13.28 -7.34
C LEU A 79 -21.03 -14.17 -6.19
N ILE A 80 -21.91 -14.57 -5.27
CA ILE A 80 -21.56 -15.50 -4.20
C ILE A 80 -21.26 -16.88 -4.79
N MET A 81 -22.12 -17.37 -5.70
CA MET A 81 -21.93 -18.65 -6.37
C MET A 81 -20.65 -18.69 -7.22
N GLU A 82 -20.31 -17.59 -7.91
CA GLU A 82 -19.09 -17.48 -8.70
C GLU A 82 -17.84 -17.61 -7.81
N LEU A 83 -17.79 -16.87 -6.69
CA LEU A 83 -16.68 -16.94 -5.72
C LEU A 83 -16.53 -18.34 -5.11
N GLU A 84 -17.65 -18.99 -4.77
CA GLU A 84 -17.62 -20.37 -4.26
C GLU A 84 -17.17 -21.37 -5.34
N SER A 85 -17.52 -21.14 -6.61
CA SER A 85 -17.14 -22.02 -7.71
C SER A 85 -15.64 -21.98 -8.02
N GLU A 86 -14.99 -20.83 -7.84
CA GLU A 86 -13.55 -20.63 -8.06
C GLU A 86 -12.66 -21.43 -7.08
N THR A 87 -13.23 -21.89 -5.95
CA THR A 87 -12.51 -22.76 -5.01
C THR A 87 -12.37 -24.22 -5.49
N ASN A 88 -13.04 -24.58 -6.59
CA ASN A 88 -12.97 -25.92 -7.19
C ASN A 88 -11.83 -26.07 -8.22
N VAL A 89 -10.70 -25.38 -8.01
CA VAL A 89 -9.48 -25.68 -8.76
C VAL A 89 -9.02 -27.08 -8.35
N PRO A 90 -8.74 -28.01 -9.28
CA PRO A 90 -8.10 -29.26 -8.94
C PRO A 90 -6.83 -28.94 -8.16
N ILE A 91 -6.66 -29.55 -6.99
CA ILE A 91 -5.41 -29.45 -6.22
C ILE A 91 -4.34 -30.12 -7.08
N ASP A 92 -3.62 -29.32 -7.88
CA ASP A 92 -2.35 -29.74 -8.44
C ASP A 92 -1.39 -29.90 -7.26
N GLU A 93 -0.69 -31.03 -7.22
CA GLU A 93 0.30 -31.38 -6.19
C GLU A 93 1.48 -30.41 -6.28
N GLY A 94 1.29 -29.18 -5.81
CA GLY A 94 2.23 -28.07 -5.96
C GLY A 94 1.69 -26.70 -5.50
N VAL A 95 0.41 -26.57 -5.19
CA VAL A 95 -0.15 -25.31 -4.68
C VAL A 95 0.11 -25.18 -3.18
N VAL A 96 1.05 -24.30 -2.82
CA VAL A 96 1.28 -23.87 -1.44
C VAL A 96 0.12 -22.98 -1.02
N ILE A 97 -0.82 -23.53 -0.26
CA ILE A 97 -1.83 -22.74 0.44
C ILE A 97 -1.10 -21.94 1.52
N LEU A 98 -0.99 -20.63 1.33
CA LEU A 98 -0.47 -19.73 2.35
C LEU A 98 -1.54 -19.57 3.43
N ASP A 99 -1.50 -20.45 4.44
CA ASP A 99 -2.30 -20.32 5.65
C ASP A 99 -1.98 -18.95 6.32
N PRO A 100 -2.99 -18.10 6.59
CA PRO A 100 -2.82 -16.83 7.31
C PRO A 100 -2.11 -16.99 8.67
N SER A 101 -2.18 -18.17 9.28
CA SER A 101 -1.47 -18.52 10.52
C SER A 101 0.05 -18.57 10.33
N ILE A 102 0.54 -18.83 9.10
CA ILE A 102 1.96 -18.80 8.75
C ILE A 102 2.47 -17.35 8.66
N LEU A 103 1.64 -16.42 8.18
CA LEU A 103 1.92 -14.98 8.19
C LEU A 103 1.94 -14.41 9.61
N TYR A 104 1.12 -14.93 10.52
CA TYR A 104 1.08 -14.47 11.92
C TYR A 104 2.38 -14.81 12.70
N ASN A 105 3.08 -15.88 12.30
CA ASN A 105 4.37 -16.27 12.87
C ASN A 105 5.56 -15.56 12.22
N GLN A 106 5.34 -14.81 11.13
CA GLN A 106 6.32 -13.84 10.66
C GLN A 106 6.09 -12.53 11.41
N THR A 107 6.58 -12.47 12.64
CA THR A 107 6.95 -11.19 13.23
C THR A 107 7.90 -10.50 12.25
N PHE A 108 7.38 -9.59 11.43
CA PHE A 108 8.18 -8.51 10.89
C PHE A 108 8.60 -7.69 12.10
N GLY A 109 9.69 -8.13 12.73
CA GLY A 109 10.36 -7.37 13.76
C GLY A 109 10.85 -6.08 13.14
N CYS A 110 10.07 -5.03 13.26
CA CYS A 110 10.57 -3.68 13.14
C CYS A 110 11.51 -3.46 14.34
N ILE A 111 12.81 -3.34 14.04
CA ILE A 111 13.81 -2.74 14.93
C ILE A 111 14.28 -1.46 14.25
#